data_AF-A0A261Q7G9-F1
#
_entry.id   AF-A0A261Q7G9-F1
#
_cell.length_a   1.000
_cell.length_b   1.000
_cell.length_c   1.000
_cell.angle_alpha   90.00
_cell.angle_beta   90.00
_cell.angle_gamma   90.00
#
_symmetry.space_group_name_H-M   'P 1'
#
loop_
_entity.id
_entity.type
_entity.pdbx_description
1 polymer ?
#
loop_
_entity_poly.entity_id
_entity_poly.type
_entity_poly.pdbx_seq_one_letter_code
_entity_poly.pdbx_strand_id
1 'polypeptide(L)'
;MKNYLLLLLVLLGFACAKTKPVEAIGGIKPVDIYTRLEKEGYTTLKNIGGKSGNSWTNRKSTDSTEYMIVTMSSDVNTVESVKATATITPGKNIRNTLPFFVLIGTLPYDGADPSGVIRWLETNFDTKKQIETTIGDATFTLLSPSASSRVLRIEKNKALK
;
A
#
# COMPACT_ATOMS: atom_id res chain seq x y z
N MET A 1 -13.81 68.62 13.50
CA MET A 1 -14.01 67.90 12.23
C MET A 1 -12.67 67.25 11.88
N LYS A 2 -12.26 66.16 12.55
CA LYS A 2 -12.40 64.73 12.21
C LYS A 2 -12.13 64.39 10.74
N ASN A 3 -11.22 63.42 10.54
CA ASN A 3 -11.09 62.45 9.43
C ASN A 3 -9.94 62.68 8.42
N TYR A 4 -9.12 61.71 7.98
CA TYR A 4 -8.96 60.28 8.30
C TYR A 4 -7.49 59.84 8.08
N LEU A 5 -7.02 58.97 8.98
CA LEU A 5 -5.77 58.21 8.92
C LEU A 5 -5.93 57.09 7.88
N LEU A 6 -5.08 57.05 6.86
CA LEU A 6 -5.08 55.99 5.84
C LEU A 6 -4.41 54.73 6.41
N LEU A 7 -5.23 53.76 6.85
CA LEU A 7 -4.76 52.44 7.28
C LEU A 7 -4.58 51.56 6.03
N LEU A 8 -3.34 51.23 5.69
CA LEU A 8 -3.03 50.28 4.60
C LEU A 8 -3.25 48.85 5.13
N LEU A 9 -4.37 48.24 4.77
CA LEU A 9 -4.69 46.85 5.09
C LEU A 9 -3.95 45.93 4.10
N VAL A 10 -2.86 45.30 4.54
CA VAL A 10 -2.20 44.23 3.78
C VAL A 10 -2.98 42.94 4.01
N LEU A 11 -3.87 42.61 3.08
CA LEU A 11 -4.49 41.29 2.98
C LEU A 11 -3.46 40.32 2.39
N LEU A 12 -2.73 39.62 3.26
CA LEU A 12 -2.02 38.41 2.89
C LEU A 12 -3.05 37.33 2.54
N GLY A 13 -3.36 37.23 1.25
CA GLY A 13 -4.10 36.10 0.71
C GLY A 13 -3.31 34.82 1.00
N PHE A 14 -3.83 33.97 1.88
CA PHE A 14 -3.38 32.59 1.98
C PHE A 14 -3.64 31.93 0.64
N ALA A 15 -2.57 31.78 -0.16
CA ALA A 15 -2.59 30.88 -1.29
C ALA A 15 -2.91 29.49 -0.74
N CYS A 16 -4.15 29.06 -0.91
CA CYS A 16 -4.55 27.67 -0.70
C CYS A 16 -3.72 26.86 -1.70
N ALA A 17 -2.63 26.27 -1.22
CA ALA A 17 -1.80 25.39 -2.03
C ALA A 17 -2.71 24.26 -2.49
N LYS A 18 -3.04 24.23 -3.79
CA LYS A 18 -3.72 23.10 -4.42
C LYS A 18 -2.79 21.89 -4.29
N THR A 19 -2.97 21.12 -3.22
CA THR A 19 -2.35 19.80 -3.10
C THR A 19 -2.80 18.99 -4.32
N LYS A 20 -1.84 18.51 -5.10
CA LYS A 20 -2.15 17.59 -6.22
C LYS A 20 -3.00 16.45 -5.66
N PRO A 21 -4.01 15.97 -6.41
CA PRO A 21 -4.75 14.78 -6.02
C PRO A 21 -3.75 13.65 -5.77
N VAL A 22 -3.82 13.04 -4.60
CA VAL A 22 -3.01 11.89 -4.25
C VAL A 22 -3.53 10.69 -5.04
N GLU A 23 -2.65 10.03 -5.80
CA GLU A 23 -3.00 8.84 -6.57
C GLU A 23 -3.22 7.66 -5.62
N ALA A 24 -4.46 7.47 -5.18
CA ALA A 24 -4.87 6.43 -4.24
C ALA A 24 -5.64 5.29 -4.92
N ILE A 25 -5.43 4.08 -4.40
CA ILE A 25 -6.20 2.87 -4.71
C ILE A 25 -7.64 3.08 -4.20
N GLY A 26 -8.63 2.93 -5.09
CA GLY A 26 -10.03 3.21 -4.78
C GLY A 26 -10.64 2.16 -3.85
N GLY A 27 -11.72 2.53 -3.15
CA GLY A 27 -12.54 1.57 -2.40
C GLY A 27 -11.95 0.99 -1.12
N ILE A 28 -10.71 1.30 -0.77
CA ILE A 28 -10.03 0.72 0.40
C ILE A 28 -9.38 1.77 1.30
N LYS A 29 -9.49 1.59 2.62
CA LYS A 29 -8.86 2.44 3.62
C LYS A 29 -7.77 1.67 4.39
N PRO A 30 -6.80 2.38 5.00
CA PRO A 30 -5.80 1.73 5.84
C PRO A 30 -6.41 0.88 6.96
N VAL A 31 -7.50 1.35 7.58
CA VAL A 31 -8.22 0.62 8.65
C VAL A 31 -8.77 -0.73 8.21
N ASP A 32 -9.25 -0.84 6.97
CA ASP A 32 -9.79 -2.09 6.46
C ASP A 32 -8.68 -3.14 6.29
N ILE A 33 -7.46 -2.69 5.98
CA ILE A 33 -6.29 -3.56 5.84
C ILE A 33 -5.77 -3.99 7.20
N TYR A 34 -5.36 -3.05 8.06
CA TYR A 34 -4.66 -3.42 9.29
C TYR A 34 -5.56 -4.18 10.27
N THR A 35 -6.86 -3.85 10.35
CA THR A 35 -7.78 -4.57 11.25
C THR A 35 -8.07 -5.99 10.76
N ARG A 36 -8.12 -6.21 9.43
CA ARG A 36 -8.21 -7.55 8.85
C ARG A 36 -6.95 -8.36 9.19
N LEU A 37 -5.77 -7.77 9.05
CA LEU A 37 -4.51 -8.46 9.36
C LEU A 37 -4.35 -8.74 10.86
N GLU A 38 -4.82 -7.85 11.74
CA GLU A 38 -4.85 -8.10 13.18
C GLU A 38 -5.70 -9.32 13.53
N LYS A 39 -6.85 -9.52 12.86
CA LYS A 39 -7.66 -10.73 13.01
C LYS A 39 -6.95 -12.00 12.56
N GLU A 40 -6.04 -11.89 11.59
CA GLU A 40 -5.15 -12.97 11.13
C GLU A 40 -3.90 -13.16 12.02
N GLY A 41 -3.81 -12.44 13.15
CA GLY A 41 -2.74 -12.54 14.13
C GLY A 41 -1.49 -11.72 13.81
N TYR A 42 -1.58 -10.70 12.95
CA TYR A 42 -0.49 -9.75 12.73
C TYR A 42 -0.49 -8.67 13.83
N THR A 43 0.70 -8.23 14.21
CA THR A 43 0.88 -7.02 15.04
C THR A 43 0.97 -5.79 14.15
N THR A 44 0.32 -4.69 14.53
CA THR A 44 0.36 -3.43 13.76
C THR A 44 1.15 -2.35 14.49
N LEU A 45 2.13 -1.76 13.81
CA LEU A 45 2.74 -0.49 14.18
C LEU A 45 2.14 0.63 13.32
N LYS A 46 1.58 1.66 13.95
CA LYS A 46 1.01 2.83 13.27
C LYS A 46 1.95 4.02 13.42
N ASN A 47 2.30 4.66 12.31
CA ASN A 47 3.07 5.90 12.30
C ASN A 47 2.26 6.96 11.54
N ILE A 48 1.65 7.89 12.30
CA ILE A 48 0.74 8.92 11.79
C ILE A 48 1.38 10.29 11.98
N GLY A 49 1.31 11.15 10.97
CA GLY A 49 1.92 12.48 10.99
C GLY A 49 3.43 12.48 10.76
N GLY A 50 3.99 11.39 10.23
CA GLY A 50 5.40 11.32 9.87
C GLY A 50 5.77 12.27 8.73
N LYS A 51 7.03 12.70 8.67
CA LYS A 51 7.54 13.55 7.56
C LYS A 51 7.35 12.94 6.17
N SER A 52 7.28 11.61 6.11
CA SER A 52 7.09 10.82 4.88
C SER A 52 5.64 10.37 4.68
N GLY A 53 4.69 10.95 5.40
CA GLY A 53 3.29 10.54 5.42
C GLY A 53 2.97 9.55 6.53
N ASN A 54 1.79 8.94 6.42
CA ASN A 54 1.29 7.93 7.33
C ASN A 54 1.68 6.53 6.85
N SER A 55 1.91 5.63 7.81
CA SER A 55 2.14 4.22 7.49
C SER A 55 1.60 3.29 8.56
N TRP A 56 1.20 2.10 8.11
CA TRP A 56 0.82 0.98 8.94
C TRP A 56 1.73 -0.18 8.56
N THR A 57 2.49 -0.67 9.54
CA THR A 57 3.38 -1.81 9.36
C THR A 57 2.81 -2.99 10.12
N ASN A 58 2.29 -3.97 9.38
CA ASN A 58 1.79 -5.22 9.93
C ASN A 58 2.88 -6.29 9.85
N ARG A 59 3.13 -6.99 10.95
CA ARG A 59 4.14 -8.06 11.03
C ARG A 59 3.58 -9.32 11.66
N LYS A 60 3.99 -10.46 11.13
CA LYS A 60 3.75 -11.78 11.70
C LYS A 60 4.96 -12.66 11.37
N SER A 61 5.37 -13.44 12.35
CA SER A 61 6.53 -14.32 12.22
C SER A 61 6.12 -15.74 12.61
N THR A 62 6.73 -16.70 11.97
CA THR A 62 6.68 -18.12 12.32
C THR A 62 8.12 -18.61 12.45
N ASP A 63 8.33 -19.85 12.90
CA ASP A 63 9.68 -20.43 13.07
C ASP A 63 10.55 -20.37 11.81
N SER A 64 9.96 -20.21 10.61
CA SER A 64 10.69 -20.25 9.36
C SER A 64 10.33 -19.19 8.33
N THR A 65 9.44 -18.25 8.68
CA THR A 65 8.98 -17.21 7.75
C THR A 65 8.61 -15.92 8.47
N GLU A 66 9.14 -14.83 7.95
CA GLU A 66 8.84 -13.45 8.32
C GLU A 66 7.90 -12.83 7.29
N TYR A 67 6.74 -12.35 7.73
CA TYR A 67 5.78 -11.63 6.91
C TYR A 67 5.70 -10.17 7.35
N MET A 68 5.78 -9.25 6.40
CA MET A 68 5.63 -7.82 6.64
C MET A 68 4.75 -7.19 5.57
N ILE A 69 3.78 -6.37 5.97
CA ILE A 69 2.98 -5.53 5.09
C ILE A 69 3.20 -4.09 5.51
N VAL A 70 3.49 -3.22 4.54
CA VAL A 70 3.57 -1.77 4.75
C VAL A 70 2.51 -1.12 3.88
N THR A 71 1.54 -0.48 4.51
CA THR A 71 0.53 0.36 3.85
C THR A 71 0.95 1.81 4.00
N MET A 72 1.04 2.54 2.90
CA MET A 72 1.40 3.97 2.88
C MET A 72 0.20 4.84 2.50
N SER A 73 0.14 6.03 3.10
CA SER A 73 -0.87 7.04 2.76
C SER A 73 -0.42 8.44 3.14
N SER A 74 -0.81 9.46 2.37
CA SER A 74 -0.73 10.87 2.77
C SER A 74 -1.71 11.25 3.88
N ASP A 75 -2.83 10.53 4.00
CA ASP A 75 -3.88 10.81 4.98
C ASP A 75 -4.29 9.52 5.72
N VAL A 76 -5.36 9.54 6.52
CA VAL A 76 -5.78 8.37 7.32
C VAL A 76 -6.86 7.53 6.66
N ASN A 77 -7.37 7.97 5.52
CA ASN A 77 -8.53 7.44 4.83
C ASN A 77 -8.20 6.85 3.45
N THR A 78 -7.11 7.27 2.80
CA THR A 78 -6.72 6.78 1.48
C THR A 78 -5.59 5.75 1.57
N VAL A 79 -5.44 4.90 0.57
CA VAL A 79 -4.30 3.99 0.44
C VAL A 79 -3.57 4.30 -0.86
N GLU A 80 -2.30 4.71 -0.77
CA GLU A 80 -1.48 4.97 -1.95
C GLU A 80 -0.79 3.70 -2.44
N SER A 81 -0.28 2.91 -1.49
CA SER A 81 0.40 1.67 -1.80
C SER A 81 0.31 0.66 -0.67
N VAL A 82 0.38 -0.60 -1.06
CA VAL A 82 0.54 -1.75 -0.16
C VAL A 82 1.75 -2.53 -0.63
N LYS A 83 2.72 -2.76 0.27
CA LYS A 83 3.90 -3.57 0.01
C LYS A 83 3.92 -4.75 0.96
N ALA A 84 3.71 -5.95 0.44
CA ALA A 84 3.83 -7.20 1.16
C ALA A 84 5.19 -7.85 0.89
N THR A 85 5.86 -8.30 1.92
CA THR A 85 7.14 -9.01 1.88
C THR A 85 7.01 -10.29 2.67
N ALA A 86 7.47 -11.40 2.08
CA ALA A 86 7.72 -12.64 2.79
C ALA A 86 9.20 -13.00 2.64
N THR A 87 9.84 -13.35 3.75
CA THR A 87 11.22 -13.84 3.78
C THR A 87 11.25 -15.15 4.53
N ILE A 88 11.84 -16.17 3.91
CA ILE A 88 11.96 -17.51 4.50
C ILE A 88 13.39 -17.80 4.95
N THR A 89 13.53 -18.66 5.94
CA THR A 89 14.83 -19.24 6.30
C THR A 89 15.41 -20.02 5.12
N PRO A 90 16.74 -19.99 4.88
CA PRO A 90 17.37 -20.79 3.82
C PRO A 90 16.97 -22.27 3.87
N GLY A 91 16.77 -22.88 2.69
CA GLY A 91 16.36 -24.28 2.55
C GLY A 91 14.86 -24.52 2.67
N LYS A 92 14.05 -23.51 3.01
CA LYS A 92 12.58 -23.62 2.93
C LYS A 92 12.10 -23.34 1.50
N ASN A 93 10.87 -23.76 1.21
CA ASN A 93 10.24 -23.49 -0.08
C ASN A 93 9.48 -22.16 -0.03
N ILE A 94 9.95 -21.16 -0.77
CA ILE A 94 9.32 -19.84 -0.83
C ILE A 94 7.88 -19.92 -1.35
N ARG A 95 7.53 -20.93 -2.16
CA ARG A 95 6.17 -21.13 -2.69
C ARG A 95 5.13 -21.36 -1.58
N ASN A 96 5.55 -21.82 -0.40
CA ASN A 96 4.66 -21.95 0.76
C ASN A 96 4.13 -20.59 1.26
N THR A 97 4.72 -19.48 0.83
CA THR A 97 4.26 -18.12 1.16
C THR A 97 3.20 -17.59 0.19
N LEU A 98 2.89 -18.30 -0.90
CA LEU A 98 1.87 -17.88 -1.87
C LEU A 98 0.50 -17.55 -1.24
N PRO A 99 -0.04 -18.32 -0.28
CA PRO A 99 -1.32 -17.98 0.37
C PRO A 99 -1.30 -16.60 1.04
N PHE A 100 -0.16 -16.19 1.60
CA PHE A 100 0.01 -14.84 2.16
C PHE A 100 -0.09 -13.77 1.06
N PHE A 101 0.52 -13.97 -0.10
CA PHE A 101 0.41 -13.03 -1.21
C PHE A 101 -1.00 -13.01 -1.81
N VAL A 102 -1.71 -14.12 -1.83
CA VAL A 102 -3.13 -14.17 -2.21
C VAL A 102 -3.99 -13.36 -1.23
N LEU A 103 -3.77 -13.50 0.08
CA LEU A 103 -4.49 -12.72 1.09
C LEU A 103 -4.36 -11.20 0.85
N ILE A 104 -3.15 -10.72 0.54
CA ILE A 104 -2.91 -9.30 0.28
C ILE A 104 -3.34 -8.88 -1.12
N GLY A 105 -3.13 -9.74 -2.13
CA GLY A 105 -3.48 -9.43 -3.50
C GLY A 105 -4.99 -9.30 -3.73
N THR A 106 -5.79 -9.98 -2.90
CA THR A 106 -7.26 -10.01 -3.00
C THR A 106 -7.95 -9.02 -2.06
N LEU A 107 -7.26 -7.94 -1.68
CA LEU A 107 -7.88 -6.84 -0.95
C LEU A 107 -9.05 -6.24 -1.77
N PRO A 108 -10.17 -5.84 -1.13
CA PRO A 108 -11.38 -5.41 -1.82
C PRO A 108 -11.30 -3.92 -2.24
N TYR A 109 -10.51 -3.62 -3.26
CA TYR A 109 -10.45 -2.28 -3.84
C TYR A 109 -11.42 -2.13 -5.04
N ASP A 110 -11.59 -0.91 -5.52
CA ASP A 110 -12.49 -0.62 -6.65
C ASP A 110 -12.03 -1.32 -7.94
N GLY A 111 -12.91 -2.17 -8.50
CA GLY A 111 -12.57 -2.96 -9.69
C GLY A 111 -11.65 -4.15 -9.42
N ALA A 112 -11.49 -4.55 -8.15
CA ALA A 112 -10.77 -5.77 -7.80
C ALA A 112 -11.34 -7.01 -8.51
N ASP A 113 -10.46 -7.86 -9.03
CA ASP A 113 -10.77 -9.20 -9.52
C ASP A 113 -9.93 -10.22 -8.75
N PRO A 114 -10.45 -10.74 -7.61
CA PRO A 114 -9.73 -11.71 -6.79
C PRO A 114 -9.31 -12.97 -7.57
N SER A 115 -10.14 -13.43 -8.50
CA SER A 115 -9.86 -14.64 -9.29
C SER A 115 -8.74 -14.40 -10.29
N GLY A 116 -8.72 -13.21 -10.92
CA GLY A 116 -7.64 -12.76 -11.78
C GLY A 116 -6.31 -12.63 -11.04
N VAL A 117 -6.32 -12.04 -9.85
CA VAL A 117 -5.11 -11.90 -9.00
C VAL A 117 -4.56 -13.26 -8.60
N ILE A 118 -5.42 -14.18 -8.12
CA ILE A 118 -5.01 -15.54 -7.72
C ILE A 118 -4.32 -16.25 -8.90
N ARG A 119 -4.97 -16.26 -10.07
CA ARG A 119 -4.43 -16.91 -11.27
C ARG A 119 -3.08 -16.31 -11.69
N TRP A 120 -2.97 -14.99 -11.66
CA TRP A 120 -1.73 -14.29 -11.99
C TRP A 120 -0.61 -14.63 -11.01
N LEU A 121 -0.89 -14.61 -9.70
CA LEU A 121 0.08 -14.99 -8.68
C LEU A 121 0.51 -16.45 -8.84
N GLU A 122 -0.42 -17.40 -8.96
CA GLU A 122 -0.11 -18.83 -9.11
C GLU A 122 0.80 -19.13 -10.31
N THR A 123 0.52 -18.46 -11.43
CA THR A 123 1.26 -18.60 -12.69
C THR A 123 2.67 -18.02 -12.56
N ASN A 124 2.81 -16.90 -11.86
CA ASN A 124 4.02 -16.12 -11.93
C ASN A 124 4.88 -16.13 -10.66
N PHE A 125 4.43 -16.77 -9.57
CA PHE A 125 5.07 -16.67 -8.25
C PHE A 125 6.56 -17.02 -8.24
N ASP A 126 6.96 -17.96 -9.08
CA ASP A 126 8.33 -18.47 -9.16
C ASP A 126 9.20 -17.73 -10.18
N THR A 127 8.70 -16.63 -10.75
CA THR A 127 9.49 -15.78 -11.63
C THR A 127 10.75 -15.28 -10.93
N LYS A 128 11.85 -15.17 -11.69
CA LYS A 128 13.11 -14.57 -11.22
C LYS A 128 13.23 -13.09 -11.61
N LYS A 129 12.30 -12.59 -12.43
CA LYS A 129 12.28 -11.20 -12.92
C LYS A 129 11.15 -10.45 -12.23
N GLN A 130 11.31 -9.14 -12.12
CA GLN A 130 10.17 -8.28 -11.84
C GLN A 130 9.15 -8.40 -12.96
N ILE A 131 7.89 -8.55 -12.59
CA ILE A 131 6.77 -8.60 -13.52
C ILE A 131 5.63 -7.76 -12.98
N GLU A 132 4.78 -7.30 -13.89
CA GLU A 132 3.69 -6.40 -13.55
C GLU A 132 2.41 -6.85 -14.23
N THR A 133 1.29 -6.55 -13.60
CA THR A 133 -0.03 -6.64 -14.21
C THR A 133 -0.91 -5.52 -13.66
N THR A 134 -1.94 -5.17 -14.41
CA THR A 134 -2.97 -4.24 -13.98
C THR A 134 -4.28 -4.99 -13.89
N ILE A 135 -4.92 -4.93 -12.73
CA ILE A 135 -6.21 -5.58 -12.48
C ILE A 135 -7.13 -4.54 -11.83
N GLY A 136 -8.15 -4.13 -12.57
CA GLY A 136 -9.01 -3.02 -12.17
C GLY A 136 -8.24 -1.71 -12.16
N ASP A 137 -8.34 -0.98 -11.04
CA ASP A 137 -7.68 0.30 -10.85
C ASP A 137 -6.26 0.19 -10.25
N ALA A 138 -5.76 -1.02 -9.99
CA ALA A 138 -4.49 -1.23 -9.32
C ALA A 138 -3.45 -1.92 -10.22
N THR A 139 -2.20 -1.48 -10.09
CA THR A 139 -1.03 -2.14 -10.67
C THR A 139 -0.35 -3.00 -9.60
N PHE A 140 -0.11 -4.25 -9.95
CA PHE A 140 0.56 -5.25 -9.13
C PHE A 140 1.96 -5.47 -9.68
N THR A 141 2.97 -5.30 -8.84
CA THR A 141 4.36 -5.63 -9.17
C THR A 141 4.84 -6.76 -8.27
N LEU A 142 5.20 -7.90 -8.85
CA LEU A 142 5.82 -9.01 -8.14
C LEU A 142 7.33 -8.97 -8.37
N LEU A 143 8.09 -9.00 -7.27
CA LEU A 143 9.54 -9.04 -7.28
C LEU A 143 10.06 -10.27 -6.54
N SER A 144 11.20 -10.76 -7.01
CA SER A 144 11.95 -11.87 -6.40
C SER A 144 13.37 -11.40 -6.06
N PRO A 145 13.56 -10.59 -4.99
CA PRO A 145 14.88 -10.07 -4.64
C PRO A 145 15.93 -11.16 -4.39
N SER A 146 15.50 -12.34 -3.95
CA SER A 146 16.35 -13.52 -3.78
C SER A 146 15.52 -14.81 -3.88
N ALA A 147 16.18 -15.97 -3.80
CA ALA A 147 15.48 -17.25 -3.69
C ALA A 147 14.62 -17.37 -2.42
N SER A 148 14.97 -16.64 -1.37
CA SER A 148 14.32 -16.68 -0.05
C SER A 148 13.38 -15.51 0.23
N SER A 149 13.15 -14.62 -0.73
CA SER A 149 12.30 -13.45 -0.54
C SER A 149 11.40 -13.18 -1.73
N ARG A 150 10.15 -12.82 -1.44
CA ARG A 150 9.17 -12.34 -2.41
C ARG A 150 8.59 -11.04 -1.92
N VAL A 151 8.31 -10.14 -2.88
CA VAL A 151 7.67 -8.85 -2.60
C VAL A 151 6.54 -8.67 -3.59
N LEU A 152 5.34 -8.37 -3.10
CA LEU A 152 4.22 -7.89 -3.89
C LEU A 152 3.97 -6.43 -3.55
N ARG A 153 3.95 -5.58 -4.56
CA ARG A 153 3.55 -4.18 -4.45
C ARG A 153 2.24 -3.97 -5.18
N ILE A 154 1.33 -3.23 -4.58
CA ILE A 154 0.06 -2.82 -5.14
C ILE A 154 0.00 -1.29 -5.06
N GLU A 155 -0.20 -0.63 -6.19
CA GLU A 155 -0.25 0.83 -6.33
C GLU A 155 -1.42 1.22 -7.24
N LYS A 156 -1.87 2.48 -7.15
CA LYS A 156 -2.86 3.02 -8.11
C LYS A 156 -2.32 2.92 -9.53
N ASN A 157 -3.11 2.35 -10.44
CA ASN A 157 -2.80 2.36 -11.87
C ASN A 157 -2.81 3.79 -12.40
N LYS A 158 -1.69 4.22 -12.97
CA LYS A 158 -1.49 5.58 -13.50
C LYS A 158 -1.98 5.76 -14.94
N ALA A 159 -2.42 4.69 -15.59
CA ALA A 159 -2.83 4.69 -17.00
C ALA A 159 -4.27 5.16 -17.24
N LEU A 160 -5.06 5.44 -16.19
CA LEU A 160 -6.41 5.97 -16.31
C LEU A 160 -6.36 7.51 -16.12
N LYS A 161 -6.25 8.25 -17.23
CA LYS A 161 -6.48 9.70 -17.29
C LYS A 161 -7.55 10.00 -18.33
#